data_AF-A0A0G4FYK6-F1
#
_entry.id   AF-A0A0G4FYK6-F1
#
_cell.length_a   1.000
_cell.length_b   1.000
_cell.length_c   1.000
_cell.angle_alpha   90.00
_cell.angle_beta   90.00
_cell.angle_gamma   90.00
#
_symmetry.space_group_name_H-M   'P 1'
#
loop_
_entity.id
_entity.type
_entity.pdbx_description
1 polymer ?
#
loop_
_entity_poly.entity_id
_entity_poly.type
_entity_poly.pdbx_seq_one_letter_code
_entity_poly.pdbx_strand_id
1 'polypeptide(L)'
;MASVGEARSSVQRYLTCMRSTGDTEQCQYLQKQLIDATADVVSRECYHHVENFQRCFVHRYRLNFCDEDLVNKLLACQARYTSHVLM
;
A
#
# COMPACT_ATOMS: atom_id res chain seq x y z
N MET A 1 -6.20 -0.68 -12.16
CA MET A 1 -4.83 -0.55 -11.62
C MET A 1 -4.47 0.91 -11.63
N ALA A 2 -4.41 1.54 -10.45
CA ALA A 2 -4.01 2.93 -10.31
C ALA A 2 -2.50 3.12 -10.55
N SER A 3 -2.16 4.25 -11.16
CA SER A 3 -0.82 4.83 -11.19
C SER A 3 -0.51 5.57 -9.88
N VAL A 4 0.77 5.86 -9.64
CA VAL A 4 1.18 6.69 -8.49
C VAL A 4 0.52 8.08 -8.54
N GLY A 5 0.39 8.66 -9.74
CA GLY A 5 -0.25 9.95 -9.94
C GLY A 5 -1.74 9.95 -9.58
N GLU A 6 -2.47 8.90 -9.98
CA GLU A 6 -3.88 8.73 -9.62
C GLU A 6 -4.06 8.52 -8.11
N ALA A 7 -3.18 7.72 -7.48
CA ALA A 7 -3.22 7.49 -6.04
C ALA A 7 -2.97 8.80 -5.26
N ARG A 8 -1.97 9.61 -5.68
CA ARG A 8 -1.73 10.95 -5.11
C ARG A 8 -2.92 11.89 -5.30
N SER A 9 -3.53 11.89 -6.48
CA SER A 9 -4.72 12.68 -6.75
C SER A 9 -5.87 12.32 -5.80
N SER A 10 -6.10 11.03 -5.56
CA SER A 10 -7.11 10.55 -4.60
C SER A 10 -6.82 11.01 -3.16
N VAL A 11 -5.55 11.03 -2.74
CA VAL A 11 -5.14 11.59 -1.43
C VAL A 11 -5.49 13.08 -1.36
N GLN A 12 -5.15 13.87 -2.37
CA GLN A 12 -5.45 15.31 -2.38
C GLN A 12 -6.95 15.61 -2.36
N ARG A 13 -7.75 14.81 -3.06
CA ARG A 13 -9.22 14.92 -3.03
C ARG A 13 -9.77 14.64 -1.65
N TYR A 14 -9.30 13.59 -0.98
CA TYR A 14 -9.70 13.29 0.40
C TYR A 14 -9.29 14.41 1.37
N LEU A 15 -8.04 14.89 1.31
CA LEU A 15 -7.58 16.00 2.15
C LEU A 15 -8.39 17.28 1.92
N THR A 16 -8.75 17.57 0.67
CA THR A 16 -9.59 18.72 0.34
C THR A 16 -10.97 18.58 0.95
N CYS A 17 -11.59 17.40 0.84
CA CYS A 17 -12.87 17.10 1.47
C CYS A 17 -12.80 17.29 2.99
N MET A 18 -11.81 16.68 3.65
CA MET A 18 -11.61 16.77 5.09
C MET A 18 -11.40 18.22 5.56
N ARG A 19 -10.67 19.04 4.79
CA ARG A 19 -10.51 20.47 5.10
C ARG A 19 -11.80 21.27 4.94
N SER A 20 -12.69 20.88 4.02
CA SER A 20 -13.95 21.57 3.79
C SER A 20 -15.05 21.20 4.76
N THR A 21 -15.19 19.91 5.11
CA THR A 21 -16.31 19.41 5.92
C THR A 21 -15.92 19.21 7.38
N GLY A 22 -14.66 18.85 7.65
CA GLY A 22 -14.23 18.35 8.97
C GLY A 22 -14.88 17.01 9.36
N ASP A 23 -15.67 16.41 8.47
CA ASP A 23 -16.51 15.25 8.73
C ASP A 23 -16.04 14.06 7.88
N THR A 24 -15.68 12.98 8.57
CA THR A 24 -15.15 11.77 7.95
C THR A 24 -16.25 10.99 7.21
N GLU A 25 -17.51 11.04 7.67
CA GLU A 25 -18.60 10.32 7.00
C GLU A 25 -18.87 10.89 5.60
N GLN A 26 -18.84 12.22 5.47
CA GLN A 26 -19.01 12.89 4.18
C GLN A 26 -17.87 12.60 3.18
N CYS A 27 -16.67 12.28 3.69
CA CYS A 27 -15.49 11.97 2.89
C CYS A 27 -15.24 10.46 2.75
N GLN A 28 -16.10 9.59 3.28
CA GLN A 28 -15.88 8.14 3.33
C GLN A 28 -15.67 7.51 1.95
N TYR A 29 -16.39 7.99 0.92
CA TYR A 29 -16.22 7.47 -0.44
C TYR A 29 -14.82 7.81 -1.00
N LEU A 30 -14.28 9.00 -0.69
CA LEU A 30 -12.92 9.40 -1.06
C LEU A 30 -11.88 8.65 -0.25
N GLN A 31 -12.19 8.37 1.02
CA GLN A 31 -11.36 7.50 1.86
C GLN A 31 -11.22 6.11 1.25
N LYS A 32 -12.32 5.52 0.79
CA LYS A 32 -12.25 4.22 0.10
C LYS A 32 -11.44 4.32 -1.19
N GLN A 33 -11.68 5.33 -2.02
CA GLN A 33 -10.95 5.52 -3.27
C GLN A 33 -9.44 5.70 -3.07
N LEU A 34 -9.01 6.45 -2.05
CA LEU A 34 -7.59 6.62 -1.76
C LEU A 34 -6.95 5.30 -1.27
N ILE A 35 -7.66 4.53 -0.45
CA ILE A 35 -7.19 3.23 0.04
C ILE A 35 -7.03 2.26 -1.13
N ASP A 36 -8.06 2.13 -1.98
CA ASP A 36 -8.05 1.22 -3.14
C ASP A 36 -6.92 1.59 -4.11
N ALA A 37 -6.76 2.89 -4.43
CA ALA A 37 -5.69 3.35 -5.32
C ALA A 37 -4.28 3.15 -4.73
N THR A 38 -4.11 3.34 -3.42
CA THR A 38 -2.83 3.10 -2.75
C THR A 38 -2.52 1.60 -2.70
N ALA A 39 -3.53 0.77 -2.40
CA ALA A 39 -3.39 -0.68 -2.37
C ALA A 39 -3.01 -1.25 -3.75
N ASP A 40 -3.57 -0.71 -4.83
CA ASP A 40 -3.21 -1.06 -6.22
C ASP A 40 -1.70 -0.83 -6.50
N VAL A 41 -1.18 0.32 -6.07
CA VAL A 41 0.24 0.66 -6.22
C VAL A 41 1.10 -0.28 -5.37
N VAL A 42 0.81 -0.40 -4.08
CA VAL A 42 1.59 -1.24 -3.15
C VAL A 42 1.58 -2.70 -3.60
N SER A 43 0.44 -3.23 -4.02
CA SER A 43 0.31 -4.63 -4.44
C SER A 43 1.13 -4.93 -5.68
N ARG A 44 1.15 -4.01 -6.67
CA ARG A 44 1.96 -4.18 -7.89
C ARG A 44 3.44 -4.15 -7.58
N GLU A 45 3.87 -3.16 -6.82
CA GLU A 45 5.30 -2.88 -6.63
C GLU A 45 5.95 -3.83 -5.60
N CYS A 46 5.18 -4.29 -4.62
CA CYS A 46 5.65 -5.20 -3.58
C CYS A 46 5.30 -6.68 -3.86
N TYR A 47 4.73 -6.99 -5.03
CA TYR A 47 4.27 -8.34 -5.40
C TYR A 47 5.34 -9.42 -5.17
N HIS A 48 6.58 -9.17 -5.61
CA HIS A 48 7.68 -10.14 -5.46
C HIS A 48 8.02 -10.44 -3.99
N HIS A 49 7.92 -9.46 -3.11
CA HIS A 49 8.15 -9.66 -1.68
C HIS A 49 7.04 -10.50 -1.05
N VAL A 50 5.78 -10.27 -1.45
CA VAL A 50 4.64 -11.08 -1.02
C VAL A 50 4.76 -12.51 -1.52
N GLU A 51 5.18 -12.72 -2.77
CA GLU A 51 5.38 -14.06 -3.33
C GLU A 51 6.47 -14.82 -2.57
N ASN A 52 7.61 -14.18 -2.29
CA ASN A 52 8.67 -14.80 -1.49
C ASN A 52 8.19 -15.14 -0.07
N PHE A 53 7.43 -14.24 0.56
CA PHE A 53 6.83 -14.51 1.86
C PHE A 53 5.89 -15.71 1.81
N GLN A 54 5.01 -15.76 0.82
CA GLN A 54 4.06 -16.85 0.66
C GLN A 54 4.76 -18.19 0.38
N ARG A 55 5.80 -18.21 -0.46
CA ARG A 55 6.64 -19.40 -0.69
C ARG A 55 7.27 -19.86 0.63
N CYS A 56 7.87 -18.96 1.38
CA CYS A 56 8.42 -19.30 2.69
C CYS A 56 7.36 -19.85 3.65
N PHE A 57 6.19 -19.20 3.72
CA PHE A 57 5.09 -19.65 4.56
C PHE A 57 4.61 -21.07 4.22
N VAL A 58 4.35 -21.33 2.93
CA VAL A 58 3.92 -22.66 2.43
C VAL A 58 4.95 -23.75 2.76
N HIS A 59 6.24 -23.42 2.67
CA HIS A 59 7.34 -24.32 2.98
C HIS A 59 7.79 -24.28 4.45
N ARG A 60 7.01 -23.66 5.35
CA ARG A 60 7.32 -23.55 6.79
C ARG A 60 8.72 -22.96 7.06
N TYR A 61 9.12 -21.99 6.26
CA TYR A 61 10.39 -21.28 6.33
C TYR A 61 11.64 -22.17 6.15
N ARG A 62 11.51 -23.32 5.49
CA ARG A 62 12.61 -24.28 5.27
C ARG A 62 13.44 -24.02 4.02
N LEU A 63 13.09 -23.02 3.20
CA LEU A 63 13.84 -22.69 1.99
C LEU A 63 15.04 -21.82 2.34
N ASN A 64 16.17 -22.01 1.65
CA ASN A 64 17.42 -21.31 1.94
C ASN A 64 17.33 -19.77 1.82
N PHE A 65 16.37 -19.26 1.07
CA PHE A 65 16.14 -17.81 0.90
C PHE A 65 15.17 -17.22 1.93
N CYS A 66 14.61 -18.03 2.83
CA CYS A 66 13.78 -17.56 3.94
C CYS A 66 14.68 -17.04 5.05
N ASP A 67 15.23 -15.84 4.85
CA ASP A 67 16.05 -15.13 5.83
C ASP A 67 15.19 -14.28 6.78
N GLU A 68 15.82 -13.80 7.87
CA GLU A 68 15.18 -12.88 8.83
C GLU A 68 14.76 -11.55 8.17
N ASP A 69 15.37 -11.20 7.04
CA ASP A 69 15.07 -9.98 6.30
C ASP A 69 13.84 -10.08 5.38
N LEU A 70 13.26 -11.26 5.20
CA LEU A 70 12.11 -11.48 4.32
C LEU A 70 10.95 -10.55 4.64
N VAL A 71 10.60 -10.45 5.92
CA VAL A 71 9.51 -9.59 6.41
C VAL A 71 9.91 -8.12 6.31
N ASN A 72 11.16 -7.79 6.64
CA ASN A 72 11.69 -6.43 6.56
C ASN A 72 11.65 -5.89 5.12
N LYS A 73 12.00 -6.70 4.13
CA LYS A 73 11.94 -6.34 2.70
C LYS A 73 10.49 -6.02 2.28
N LEU A 74 9.52 -6.81 2.73
CA LEU A 74 8.10 -6.56 2.44
C LEU A 74 7.60 -5.27 3.10
N LEU A 75 7.86 -5.10 4.41
CA LEU A 75 7.44 -3.92 5.17
C LEU A 75 8.10 -2.64 4.64
N ALA A 76 9.39 -2.69 4.29
CA ALA A 76 10.12 -1.58 3.70
C ALA A 76 9.52 -1.16 2.35
N CYS A 77 9.13 -2.13 1.51
CA CYS A 77 8.47 -1.84 0.24
C CYS A 77 7.11 -1.14 0.47
N GLN A 78 6.27 -1.68 1.36
CA GLN A 78 4.98 -1.08 1.69
C GLN A 78 5.15 0.35 2.22
N ALA A 79 6.05 0.55 3.19
CA ALA A 79 6.33 1.86 3.76
C ALA A 79 6.82 2.86 2.70
N ARG A 80 7.71 2.43 1.79
CA ARG A 80 8.24 3.27 0.70
C ARG A 80 7.12 3.76 -0.22
N TYR A 81 6.27 2.87 -0.72
CA TYR A 81 5.22 3.25 -1.68
C TYR A 81 4.05 3.97 -1.02
N THR A 82 3.66 3.59 0.19
CA THR A 82 2.68 4.37 0.97
C THR A 82 3.19 5.79 1.22
N SER A 83 4.44 5.96 1.64
CA SER A 83 5.03 7.30 1.82
C SER A 83 5.10 8.07 0.50
N HIS A 84 5.46 7.40 -0.59
CA HIS A 84 5.54 8.03 -1.91
C HIS A 84 4.17 8.52 -2.43
N VAL A 85 3.08 7.84 -2.06
CA VAL A 85 1.70 8.24 -2.42
C VAL A 85 1.16 9.33 -1.50
N LEU A 86 1.53 9.32 -0.21
CA LEU A 86 1.03 10.28 0.78
C LEU A 86 1.78 11.63 0.77
N MET A 87 3.01 11.68 0.25
CA MET A 87 3.76 12.91 -0.03
C MET A 87 3.38 13.51 -1.39
#